data_AF-A0A3B0YFS2-F1
#
_entry.id   AF-A0A3B0YFS2-F1
#
_cell.length_a   1.000
_cell.length_b   1.000
_cell.length_c   1.000
_cell.angle_alpha   90.00
_cell.angle_beta   90.00
_cell.angle_gamma   90.00
#
_symmetry.space_group_name_H-M   'P 1'
#
loop_
_entity.id
_entity.type
_entity.pdbx_description
1 polymer ?
#
loop_
_entity_poly.entity_id
_entity_poly.type
_entity_poly.pdbx_seq_one_letter_code
_entity_poly.pdbx_strand_id
1 'polypeptide(L)'
;MTTLPVEVHTAVSQFYSKYLNCLAKAGVPEKRRRWYVKHVESFIRAQNGHKIKSLSAQDINQYFDMLGRQNRLQGWQYSQHIDAIRILYCELFAFPACHPKKPARVK
;
A
#
# COMPACT_ATOMS: atom_id res chain seq x y z
N MET A 1 -34.99 17.87 1.44
CA MET A 1 -34.90 16.67 0.60
C MET A 1 -33.53 16.63 -0.06
N THR A 2 -32.55 15.98 0.56
CA THR A 2 -31.35 15.55 -0.16
C THR A 2 -30.97 14.19 0.40
N THR A 3 -31.54 13.15 -0.20
CA THR A 3 -31.02 11.80 -0.06
C THR A 3 -29.65 11.80 -0.73
N LEU A 4 -28.57 11.75 0.07
CA LEU A 4 -27.26 11.43 -0.48
C LEU A 4 -27.15 9.90 -0.51
N PRO A 5 -26.80 9.35 -1.68
CA PRO A 5 -26.97 7.94 -1.97
C PRO A 5 -26.09 7.07 -1.08
N VAL A 6 -26.72 6.03 -0.55
CA VAL A 6 -26.17 4.73 -0.18
C VAL A 6 -24.69 4.58 -0.51
N GLU A 7 -23.87 4.51 0.53
CA GLU A 7 -22.47 4.08 0.41
C GLU A 7 -22.48 2.67 -0.19
N VAL A 8 -22.38 2.57 -1.51
CA VAL A 8 -21.99 1.34 -2.19
C VAL A 8 -20.53 1.13 -1.80
N HIS A 9 -20.35 0.55 -0.61
CA HIS A 9 -19.08 0.04 -0.16
C HIS A 9 -18.71 -1.14 -1.07
N THR A 10 -18.18 -0.82 -2.25
CA THR A 10 -17.51 -1.82 -3.07
C THR A 10 -16.39 -2.43 -2.23
N ALA A 11 -16.07 -3.70 -2.50
CA ALA A 11 -14.95 -4.38 -1.84
C ALA A 11 -13.64 -3.56 -1.94
N VAL A 12 -13.51 -2.75 -3.00
CA VAL A 12 -12.41 -1.82 -3.24
C VAL A 12 -12.41 -0.65 -2.23
N SER A 13 -13.55 0.01 -2.02
CA SER A 13 -13.64 1.10 -1.02
C SER A 13 -13.38 0.58 0.40
N GLN A 14 -13.92 -0.58 0.76
CA GLN A 14 -13.66 -1.18 2.08
C GLN A 14 -12.19 -1.57 2.26
N PHE A 15 -11.55 -2.05 1.19
CA PHE A 15 -10.11 -2.34 1.17
C PHE A 15 -9.29 -1.09 1.45
N TYR A 16 -9.55 0.02 0.74
CA TYR A 16 -8.82 1.27 0.95
C TYR A 16 -9.10 1.88 2.32
N SER A 17 -10.33 1.82 2.84
CA SER A 17 -10.63 2.28 4.20
C SER A 17 -9.86 1.49 5.27
N LYS A 18 -9.77 0.16 5.13
CA LYS A 18 -8.94 -0.68 6.01
C LYS A 18 -7.46 -0.32 5.88
N TYR A 19 -6.97 -0.16 4.67
CA TYR A 19 -5.58 0.21 4.42
C TYR A 19 -5.22 1.59 5.00
N LEU A 20 -6.08 2.59 4.86
CA LEU A 20 -5.88 3.92 5.47
C LEU A 20 -5.82 3.84 7.00
N ASN A 21 -6.63 2.98 7.62
CA ASN A 21 -6.56 2.73 9.07
C ASN A 21 -5.22 2.09 9.46
N CYS A 22 -4.74 1.13 8.69
CA CYS A 22 -3.40 0.53 8.88
C CYS A 22 -2.28 1.57 8.76
N LEU A 23 -2.36 2.48 7.78
CA LEU A 23 -1.41 3.59 7.66
C LEU A 23 -1.47 4.55 8.86
N ALA A 24 -2.66 4.81 9.39
CA ALA A 24 -2.82 5.61 10.60
C ALA A 24 -2.17 4.91 11.81
N LYS A 25 -2.38 3.61 11.99
CA LYS A 25 -1.74 2.79 13.05
C LYS A 25 -0.22 2.74 12.91
N ALA A 26 0.29 2.67 11.69
CA ALA A 26 1.73 2.74 11.40
C ALA A 26 2.34 4.13 11.64
N GLY A 27 1.53 5.15 11.97
CA GLY A 27 1.99 6.52 12.22
C GLY A 27 2.30 7.31 10.94
N VAL A 28 1.76 6.89 9.80
CA VAL A 28 1.93 7.60 8.52
C VAL A 28 1.06 8.87 8.52
N PRO A 29 1.65 10.07 8.35
CA PRO A 29 0.90 11.32 8.30
C PRO A 29 0.03 11.39 7.05
N GLU A 30 -1.12 12.05 7.16
CA GLU A 30 -2.13 12.12 6.10
C GLU A 30 -1.60 12.65 4.76
N LYS A 31 -0.70 13.63 4.81
CA LYS A 31 -0.03 14.18 3.61
C LYS A 31 0.70 13.09 2.81
N ARG A 32 1.24 12.06 3.47
CA ARG A 32 1.90 10.92 2.83
C ARG A 32 0.93 9.81 2.41
N ARG A 33 -0.21 9.65 3.10
CA ARG A 33 -1.20 8.60 2.78
C ARG A 33 -1.69 8.66 1.33
N ARG A 34 -1.83 9.87 0.76
CA ARG A 34 -2.19 10.06 -0.66
C ARG A 34 -1.21 9.37 -1.63
N TRP A 35 0.08 9.43 -1.33
CA TRP A 35 1.12 8.77 -2.14
C TRP A 35 1.09 7.26 -1.96
N TYR A 36 0.85 6.78 -0.74
CA TYR A 36 0.71 5.35 -0.45
C TYR A 36 -0.47 4.73 -1.19
N VAL A 37 -1.61 5.43 -1.26
CA VAL A 37 -2.77 4.98 -2.06
C VAL A 37 -2.42 4.92 -3.54
N LYS A 38 -1.78 5.96 -4.10
CA LYS A 38 -1.33 5.96 -5.50
C LYS A 38 -0.37 4.80 -5.82
N HIS A 39 0.55 4.48 -4.91
CA HIS A 39 1.48 3.37 -5.08
C HIS A 39 0.76 2.02 -5.11
N VAL A 40 -0.20 1.81 -4.20
CA VAL A 40 -1.03 0.61 -4.18
C VAL A 40 -1.92 0.52 -5.43
N GLU A 41 -2.52 1.62 -5.87
CA GLU A 41 -3.27 1.66 -7.13
C GLU A 41 -2.40 1.29 -8.34
N SER A 42 -1.20 1.86 -8.42
CA SER A 42 -0.25 1.54 -9.49
C SER A 42 0.16 0.07 -9.46
N PHE A 43 0.38 -0.50 -8.28
CA PHE A 43 0.68 -1.91 -8.10
C PHE A 43 -0.50 -2.79 -8.54
N ILE A 44 -1.73 -2.48 -8.12
CA ILE A 44 -2.93 -3.23 -8.52
C ILE A 44 -3.12 -3.18 -10.03
N ARG A 45 -2.91 -2.02 -10.66
CA ARG A 45 -2.96 -1.86 -12.12
C ARG A 45 -1.88 -2.66 -12.83
N ALA A 46 -0.65 -2.66 -12.29
CA ALA A 46 0.45 -3.44 -12.86
C ALA A 46 0.19 -4.96 -12.82
N GLN A 47 -0.58 -5.41 -11.83
CA GLN A 47 -0.97 -6.82 -11.70
C GLN A 47 -2.16 -7.23 -12.57
N ASN A 48 -2.73 -6.31 -13.36
CA ASN A 48 -3.71 -6.59 -14.42
C ASN A 48 -4.85 -7.55 -14.03
N GLY A 49 -5.34 -7.47 -12.79
CA GLY A 49 -6.42 -8.32 -12.28
C GLY A 49 -5.98 -9.58 -11.51
N HIS A 50 -4.68 -9.83 -11.37
CA HIS A 50 -4.19 -10.85 -10.45
C HIS A 50 -4.59 -10.52 -9.01
N LYS A 51 -5.03 -11.55 -8.27
CA LYS A 51 -5.35 -11.41 -6.85
C LYS A 51 -4.05 -11.06 -6.11
N ILE A 52 -3.95 -9.81 -5.67
CA ILE A 52 -2.89 -9.32 -4.76
C ILE A 52 -2.71 -10.24 -3.55
N LYS A 53 -3.80 -10.87 -3.11
CA LYS A 53 -3.85 -11.88 -2.04
C LYS A 53 -3.03 -13.15 -2.30
N SER A 54 -2.86 -13.50 -3.56
CA SER A 54 -2.29 -14.76 -4.01
C SER A 54 -0.87 -14.61 -4.55
N LEU A 55 -0.36 -13.38 -4.62
CA LEU A 55 1.01 -13.12 -5.05
C LEU A 55 1.98 -13.66 -4.01
N SER A 56 3.01 -14.36 -4.47
CA SER A 56 4.08 -14.84 -3.60
C SER A 56 5.07 -13.71 -3.31
N ALA A 57 5.86 -13.88 -2.25
CA ALA A 57 6.96 -12.95 -1.95
C ALA A 57 7.91 -12.76 -3.14
N GLN A 58 8.09 -13.80 -3.96
CA GLN A 58 8.88 -13.74 -5.18
C GLN A 58 8.28 -12.80 -6.24
N ASP A 59 6.97 -12.85 -6.48
CA ASP A 59 6.28 -11.96 -7.45
C ASP A 59 6.40 -10.50 -7.02
N ILE A 60 6.28 -10.25 -5.72
CA ILE A 60 6.41 -8.91 -5.14
C ILE A 60 7.86 -8.40 -5.30
N ASN A 61 8.86 -9.26 -5.03
CA ASN A 61 10.26 -8.91 -5.23
C ASN A 61 10.61 -8.65 -6.70
N GLN A 62 10.06 -9.44 -7.64
CA GLN A 62 10.22 -9.20 -9.07
C GLN A 62 9.62 -7.85 -9.49
N TYR A 63 8.46 -7.50 -8.95
CA TYR A 63 7.86 -6.18 -9.19
C TYR A 63 8.75 -5.05 -8.65
N PHE A 64 9.33 -5.21 -7.46
CA PHE A 64 10.25 -4.22 -6.91
C PHE A 64 11.55 -4.09 -7.71
N ASP A 65 12.13 -5.20 -8.16
CA ASP A 65 13.31 -5.21 -9.03
C ASP A 65 13.02 -4.50 -10.36
N MET A 66 11.86 -4.78 -10.97
CA MET A 66 11.40 -4.07 -12.17
C MET A 66 11.25 -2.56 -11.91
N LEU A 67 10.68 -2.17 -10.77
CA LEU A 67 10.53 -0.76 -10.38
C LEU A 67 11.88 -0.07 -10.17
N GLY A 68 12.83 -0.76 -9.52
CA GLY A 68 14.18 -0.27 -9.28
C GLY A 68 14.94 -0.06 -10.59
N ARG A 69 14.81 -1.01 -11.54
CA ARG A 69 15.43 -0.92 -12.87
C ARG A 69 14.87 0.21 -13.73
N GLN A 70 13.62 0.63 -13.51
CA GLN A 70 13.05 1.76 -14.23
C GLN A 70 13.69 3.11 -13.86
N ASN A 71 14.57 3.17 -12.84
CA ASN A 71 15.48 4.28 -12.48
C ASN A 71 14.87 5.69 -12.43
N ARG A 72 13.54 5.81 -12.40
CA ARG A 72 12.80 7.08 -12.39
C ARG A 72 12.38 7.52 -10.99
N LEU A 73 12.63 6.69 -9.97
CA LEU A 73 12.25 6.94 -8.59
C LEU A 73 13.49 7.26 -7.76
N GLN A 74 13.43 8.35 -7.01
CA GLN A 74 14.45 8.68 -6.02
C GLN A 74 14.48 7.59 -4.93
N GLY A 75 15.65 7.32 -4.34
CA GLY A 75 15.80 6.24 -3.34
C GLY A 75 14.79 6.30 -2.18
N TRP A 76 14.43 7.52 -1.76
CA TRP A 76 13.39 7.73 -0.75
C TRP A 76 11.96 7.45 -1.26
N GLN A 77 11.67 7.69 -2.56
CA GLN A 77 10.38 7.35 -3.18
C GLN A 77 10.23 5.84 -3.35
N TYR A 78 11.31 5.17 -3.76
CA TYR A 78 11.36 3.71 -3.84
C TYR A 78 11.16 3.08 -2.46
N SER A 79 11.80 3.63 -1.42
CA SER A 79 11.60 3.19 -0.04
C SER A 79 10.15 3.38 0.43
N GLN A 80 9.49 4.49 0.09
CA GLN A 80 8.06 4.68 0.38
C GLN A 80 7.17 3.68 -0.37
N HIS A 81 7.52 3.33 -1.61
CA HIS A 81 6.78 2.34 -2.38
C HIS A 81 6.87 0.95 -1.74
N ILE A 82 8.08 0.55 -1.33
CA ILE A 82 8.30 -0.70 -0.59
C ILE A 82 7.54 -0.68 0.75
N ASP A 83 7.64 0.41 1.51
CA ASP A 83 6.98 0.55 2.81
C ASP A 83 5.45 0.46 2.68
N ALA A 84 4.87 1.10 1.66
CA ALA A 84 3.44 1.02 1.35
C ALA A 84 2.98 -0.42 1.12
N ILE A 85 3.68 -1.15 0.25
CA ILE A 85 3.34 -2.54 -0.07
C ILE A 85 3.60 -3.45 1.14
N ARG A 86 4.67 -3.22 1.91
CA ARG A 86 4.93 -3.97 3.15
C ARG A 86 3.82 -3.78 4.18
N ILE A 87 3.37 -2.54 4.43
CA ILE A 87 2.25 -2.28 5.34
C ILE A 87 0.98 -2.96 4.82
N LEU A 88 0.73 -2.92 3.51
CA LEU A 88 -0.40 -3.61 2.91
C LEU A 88 -0.36 -5.12 3.19
N TYR A 89 0.79 -5.78 3.00
CA TYR A 89 0.91 -7.22 3.27
C TYR A 89 0.90 -7.56 4.76
N CYS A 90 1.64 -6.83 5.59
CA CYS A 90 1.76 -7.14 7.01
C CYS A 90 0.45 -6.85 7.78
N GLU A 91 -0.24 -5.75 7.49
CA GLU A 91 -1.46 -5.38 8.22
C GLU A 91 -2.74 -5.98 7.60
N LEU A 92 -2.83 -6.07 6.28
CA LEU A 92 -4.06 -6.51 5.62
C LEU A 92 -4.13 -8.02 5.41
N PHE A 93 -2.97 -8.70 5.29
CA PHE A 93 -2.88 -10.16 5.20
C PHE A 93 -2.42 -10.82 6.50
N ALA A 94 -2.19 -10.01 7.55
CA ALA A 94 -1.91 -10.46 8.90
C ALA A 94 -0.85 -11.58 8.94
N PHE A 95 0.34 -11.32 8.39
CA PHE A 95 1.52 -12.09 8.76
C PHE A 95 1.95 -11.63 10.17
N PRO A 96 1.77 -12.44 11.23
CA PRO A 96 2.03 -12.01 12.60
C PRO A 96 3.51 -11.70 12.89
N ALA A 97 4.42 -11.98 11.96
CA ALA A 97 5.86 -11.79 12.12
C ALA A 97 6.37 -10.38 11.73
N CYS A 98 5.51 -9.51 11.19
CA CYS A 98 5.95 -8.28 10.55
C CYS A 98 5.42 -7.05 11.30
N HIS A 99 5.91 -6.83 12.51
CA HIS A 99 5.68 -5.58 13.23
C HIS A 99 6.52 -4.49 12.54
N PRO A 100 5.93 -3.40 12.01
CA PRO A 100 6.71 -2.30 11.48
C PRO A 100 7.46 -1.63 12.64
N LYS A 101 8.78 -1.86 12.75
CA LYS A 101 9.63 -0.99 13.56
C LYS A 101 9.54 0.39 12.95
N LYS A 102 8.95 1.32 13.72
CA LYS A 102 8.79 2.75 13.40
C LYS A 102 10.06 3.23 12.68
N PRO A 103 10.00 3.73 11.44
CA PRO A 103 11.16 4.40 10.88
C PRO A 103 11.45 5.61 11.77
N ALA A 104 12.63 5.60 12.39
CA ALA A 104 13.13 6.71 13.19
C ALA A 104 13.03 7.98 12.34
N ARG A 105 12.23 8.92 12.83
CA ARG A 105 12.03 10.23 12.24
C ARG A 105 13.39 10.95 12.28
N VAL A 106 14.15 10.93 11.19
CA VAL A 106 15.28 11.85 11.02
C VAL A 106 14.69 13.26 10.95
N LYS A 107 15.09 14.08 11.93
CA LYS A 107 14.73 15.49 12.07
C LYS A 107 15.42 16.34 11.02
#